data_AF-A0A2P6PMH6-F1
#
_entry.id   AF-A0A2P6PMH6-F1
#
_cell.length_a   1.000
_cell.length_b   1.000
_cell.length_c   1.000
_cell.angle_alpha   90.00
_cell.angle_beta   90.00
_cell.angle_gamma   90.00
#
_symmetry.space_group_name_H-M   'P 1'
#
loop_
_entity.id
_entity.type
_entity.pdbx_description
1 polymer ?
#
loop_
_entity_poly.entity_id
_entity_poly.type
_entity_poly.pdbx_seq_one_letter_code
_entity_poly.pdbx_strand_id
1 'polypeptide(L)'
;MNHKLKYSTSWLFNMQGPTVSPVYRKGDDGKETVDYYAIIICLPEEAPYESVKQLRSIGGSGVIVIPSSTYIFDEETPPRWPELLSNLGL
;
A
#
# COMPACT_ATOMS: atom_id res chain seq x y z
N MET A 1 23.26 16.15 -13.37
CA MET A 1 22.27 16.61 -12.37
C MET A 1 20.88 16.41 -12.95
N ASN A 2 20.27 15.25 -12.72
CA ASN A 2 18.94 14.92 -13.24
C ASN A 2 17.90 15.11 -12.12
N HIS A 3 17.33 16.31 -12.04
CA HIS A 3 16.12 16.56 -11.28
C HIS A 3 14.92 16.00 -12.06
N LYS A 4 14.57 14.74 -11.81
CA LYS A 4 13.22 14.23 -12.06
C LYS A 4 12.61 13.77 -10.74
N LEU A 5 12.19 14.74 -9.92
CA LEU A 5 11.19 14.53 -8.89
C LEU A 5 9.92 15.24 -9.37
N LYS A 6 9.13 14.55 -10.18
CA LYS A 6 7.73 14.89 -10.45
C LYS A 6 6.86 13.80 -9.82
N TYR A 7 6.83 13.74 -8.49
CA TYR A 7 5.76 13.01 -7.79
C TYR A 7 4.55 13.94 -7.68
N SER A 8 3.85 14.09 -8.80
CA SER A 8 2.53 14.71 -8.86
C SER A 8 1.50 13.58 -8.93
N THR A 9 1.20 12.93 -7.81
CA THR A 9 0.01 12.07 -7.75
C THR A 9 -0.44 11.81 -6.32
N SER A 10 -1.69 12.17 -6.02
CA SER A 10 -2.34 11.93 -4.73
C SER A 10 -2.69 10.45 -4.53
N TRP A 11 -1.84 9.73 -3.80
CA TRP A 11 -2.20 9.04 -2.56
C TRP A 11 -2.77 7.62 -2.41
N LEU A 12 -2.67 6.72 -3.39
CA LEU A 12 -2.90 5.28 -3.14
C LEU A 12 -1.89 4.37 -3.86
N PHE A 13 -0.66 4.85 -4.06
CA PHE A 13 0.31 4.26 -4.98
C PHE A 13 1.22 3.21 -4.29
N ASN A 14 1.37 1.98 -4.77
CA ASN A 14 0.64 1.22 -5.79
C ASN A 14 1.08 -0.27 -5.72
N MET A 15 0.14 -1.19 -5.96
CA MET A 15 0.34 -2.39 -6.79
C MET A 15 -1.01 -2.83 -7.41
N GLN A 16 -2.14 -2.67 -6.71
CA GLN A 16 -3.50 -2.87 -7.27
C GLN A 16 -4.58 -1.94 -6.68
N GLY A 17 -4.20 -0.92 -5.91
CA GLY A 17 -5.11 -0.09 -5.11
C GLY A 17 -5.25 -0.59 -3.66
N PRO A 18 -6.01 0.12 -2.80
CA PRO A 18 -6.20 -0.29 -1.42
C PRO A 18 -7.03 -1.58 -1.35
N THR A 19 -6.65 -2.50 -0.46
CA THR A 19 -7.61 -3.50 0.01
C THR A 19 -8.59 -2.79 0.94
N VAL A 20 -9.89 -2.89 0.64
CA VAL A 20 -10.96 -2.25 1.42
C VAL A 20 -11.84 -3.34 2.02
N SER A 21 -12.00 -3.34 3.34
CA SER A 21 -12.81 -4.32 4.07
C SER A 21 -13.80 -3.62 5.00
N PRO A 22 -15.07 -4.07 5.08
CA PRO A 22 -16.05 -3.47 5.99
C PRO A 22 -15.68 -3.72 7.45
N VAL A 23 -15.89 -2.73 8.30
CA VAL A 23 -15.74 -2.84 9.75
C VAL A 23 -17.13 -2.74 10.37
N TYR A 24 -17.57 -3.84 10.96
CA TYR A 24 -18.87 -3.94 11.60
C TYR A 24 -18.80 -3.37 13.02
N ARG A 25 -19.71 -2.46 13.33
CA ARG A 25 -19.95 -1.98 14.70
C ARG A 25 -21.31 -2.47 15.16
N LYS A 26 -21.43 -2.75 16.44
CA LYS A 26 -22.73 -2.91 17.08
C LYS A 26 -23.33 -1.52 17.33
N GLY A 27 -24.46 -1.24 16.68
CA GLY A 27 -25.26 -0.04 16.90
C GLY A 27 -25.92 -0.03 18.27
N ASP A 28 -26.50 1.11 18.64
CA ASP A 28 -27.13 1.29 19.94
C ASP A 28 -28.41 0.44 20.09
N ASP A 29 -29.01 0.04 18.98
CA ASP A 29 -30.13 -0.90 18.89
C ASP A 29 -29.70 -2.38 18.91
N GLY A 30 -28.40 -2.64 19.03
CA GLY A 30 -27.80 -3.97 19.07
C GLY A 30 -27.62 -4.64 17.72
N LYS A 31 -27.99 -4.00 16.60
CA LYS A 31 -27.77 -4.53 15.25
C LYS A 31 -26.38 -4.18 14.73
N GLU A 32 -25.88 -4.99 13.81
CA GLU A 32 -24.61 -4.73 13.13
C GLU A 32 -24.80 -3.68 12.03
N THR A 33 -23.95 -2.66 12.03
CA THR A 33 -23.87 -1.62 10.99
C THR A 33 -22.47 -1.57 10.40
N VAL A 34 -22.37 -1.24 9.11
CA VAL A 34 -21.11 -0.99 8.42
C VAL A 34 -20.98 0.51 8.19
N ASP A 35 -20.47 1.21 9.19
CA ASP A 35 -20.25 2.66 9.14
C ASP A 35 -18.79 3.01 8.78
N TYR A 36 -17.89 2.01 8.86
CA TYR A 36 -16.46 2.18 8.66
C TYR A 36 -15.89 1.11 7.73
N TYR A 37 -14.76 1.46 7.13
CA TYR A 37 -13.95 0.56 6.30
C TYR A 37 -12.50 0.59 6.77
N ALA A 38 -11.89 -0.60 6.86
CA ALA A 38 -10.46 -0.74 7.02
C ALA A 38 -9.81 -0.72 5.63
N ILE A 39 -8.72 0.04 5.52
CA ILE A 39 -7.92 0.14 4.29
C ILE A 39 -6.52 -0.39 4.55
N ILE A 40 -5.98 -1.17 3.61
CA ILE A 40 -4.59 -1.62 3.63
C ILE A 40 -3.92 -1.13 2.35
N ILE A 41 -2.83 -0.40 2.51
CA ILE A 41 -2.04 0.18 1.43
C ILE A 41 -0.55 -0.08 1.70
N CYS A 42 0.21 -0.31 0.63
CA CYS A 42 1.67 -0.28 0.70
C CYS A 42 2.14 1.16 0.56
N LEU A 43 3.12 1.55 1.37
CA LEU A 43 3.70 2.89 1.40
C LEU A 43 5.21 2.78 1.17
N PRO A 44 5.84 3.75 0.48
CA PRO A 44 7.29 3.83 0.44
C PRO A 44 7.83 4.14 1.85
N GLU A 45 8.98 3.56 2.18
CA GLU A 45 9.61 3.67 3.51
C GLU A 45 9.94 5.13 3.87
N GLU A 46 10.17 5.98 2.87
CA GLU A 46 10.54 7.38 3.05
C GLU A 46 9.34 8.30 3.30
N ALA A 47 8.10 7.83 3.10
CA ALA A 47 6.90 8.67 3.20
C ALA A 47 5.87 8.31 4.28
N PRO A 48 6.14 7.58 5.37
CA PRO A 48 5.08 7.16 6.31
C PRO A 48 4.41 8.34 7.02
N TYR A 49 5.17 9.39 7.36
CA TYR A 49 4.63 10.52 8.11
C TYR A 49 3.69 11.38 7.26
N GLU A 50 4.12 11.73 6.05
CA GLU A 50 3.23 12.41 5.11
C GLU A 50 2.04 11.51 4.81
N SER A 51 2.27 10.19 4.61
CA SER A 51 1.26 9.12 4.43
C SER A 51 0.19 9.04 5.53
N VAL A 52 0.53 9.37 6.77
CA VAL A 52 -0.47 9.41 7.84
C VAL A 52 -1.28 10.72 7.80
N LYS A 53 -0.65 11.84 7.43
CA LYS A 53 -1.32 13.15 7.42
C LYS A 53 -2.47 13.20 6.42
N GLN A 54 -2.26 12.76 5.18
CA GLN A 54 -3.36 12.83 4.20
C GLN A 54 -4.44 11.79 4.46
N LEU A 55 -4.12 10.60 5.00
CA LEU A 55 -5.14 9.68 5.50
C LEU A 55 -6.03 10.35 6.57
N ARG A 56 -5.43 11.07 7.52
CA ARG A 56 -6.19 11.82 8.52
C ARG A 56 -6.99 12.98 7.92
N SER A 57 -6.48 13.63 6.87
CA SER A 57 -7.18 14.73 6.18
C SER A 57 -8.48 14.29 5.50
N ILE A 58 -8.62 13.01 5.14
CA ILE A 58 -9.81 12.44 4.51
C ILE A 58 -10.73 11.69 5.49
N GLY A 59 -10.51 11.84 6.80
CA GLY A 59 -11.33 11.20 7.85
C GLY A 59 -10.81 9.83 8.30
N GLY A 60 -9.66 9.38 7.82
CA GLY A 60 -8.99 8.19 8.31
C GLY A 60 -8.58 8.34 9.78
N SER A 61 -8.87 7.32 10.58
CA SER A 61 -8.51 7.27 12.00
C SER A 61 -7.93 5.89 12.34
N GLY A 62 -7.21 5.80 13.47
CA GLY A 62 -6.57 4.54 13.87
C GLY A 62 -5.53 4.01 12.89
N VAL A 63 -4.76 4.90 12.24
CA VAL A 63 -3.75 4.49 11.24
C VAL A 63 -2.62 3.71 11.92
N ILE A 64 -2.47 2.44 11.55
CA ILE A 64 -1.41 1.55 11.99
C ILE A 64 -0.37 1.46 10.88
N VAL A 65 0.89 1.72 11.21
CA VAL A 65 2.04 1.56 10.30
C VAL A 65 2.87 0.41 10.80
N ILE A 66 3.03 -0.60 9.96
CA ILE A 66 3.93 -1.74 10.19
C ILE A 66 5.04 -1.70 9.14
N PRO A 67 6.30 -2.03 9.50
CA PRO A 67 7.33 -2.25 8.51
C PRO A 67 6.87 -3.36 7.56
N SER A 68 7.12 -3.20 6.26
CA SER A 68 6.74 -4.20 5.27
C SER A 68 7.38 -5.55 5.57
N SER A 69 6.68 -6.63 5.22
CA SER A 69 7.16 -8.02 5.38
C SER A 69 8.56 -8.20 4.81
N THR A 70 9.28 -9.20 5.34
CA THR A 70 10.67 -9.54 5.00
C THR A 70 10.98 -9.53 3.49
N TYR A 71 9.99 -9.82 2.64
CA TYR A 71 10.06 -9.69 1.20
C TYR A 71 8.72 -9.17 0.63
N ILE A 72 8.78 -8.34 -0.41
CA ILE A 72 7.67 -8.01 -1.31
C ILE A 72 8.09 -8.54 -2.68
N PHE A 73 7.32 -9.46 -3.24
CA PHE A 73 7.56 -9.99 -4.59
C PHE A 73 6.65 -9.25 -5.56
N ASP A 74 7.27 -8.62 -6.56
CA ASP A 74 6.59 -8.06 -7.73
C ASP A 74 6.74 -9.05 -8.90
N GLU A 75 6.04 -8.82 -10.02
CA GLU A 75 6.33 -9.50 -11.28
C GLU A 75 7.84 -9.40 -11.58
N GLU A 76 8.39 -10.48 -12.12
CA GLU A 76 9.82 -10.76 -12.18
C GLU A 76 10.64 -9.52 -12.61
N THR A 77 11.38 -8.95 -11.65
CA THR A 77 12.41 -7.92 -11.93
C THR A 77 13.33 -8.37 -13.07
N PRO A 78 13.88 -7.42 -13.88
CA PRO A 78 14.52 -7.61 -15.21
C PRO A 78 15.32 -8.90 -15.38
N PRO A 79 15.44 -9.44 -16.61
CA PRO A 79 15.45 -10.87 -16.96
C PRO A 79 16.64 -11.64 -16.38
N ARG A 80 16.76 -11.66 -15.06
CA ARG A 80 17.91 -12.22 -14.32
C ARG A 80 17.89 -13.73 -14.42
N TRP A 81 16.69 -14.30 -14.37
CA TRP A 81 16.47 -15.72 -14.55
C TRP A 81 16.62 -16.15 -16.02
N PRO A 82 15.97 -15.50 -17.01
CA PRO A 82 16.24 -15.79 -18.42
C PRO A 82 17.70 -15.61 -18.85
N GLU A 83 18.39 -14.56 -18.37
CA GLU A 83 19.83 -14.35 -18.63
C GLU A 83 20.69 -15.45 -18.01
N LEU A 84 20.36 -15.89 -16.80
CA LEU A 84 21.05 -17.02 -16.17
C LEU A 84 20.91 -18.29 -17.00
N LEU A 85 19.71 -18.62 -17.46
CA LEU A 85 19.47 -19.78 -18.31
C LEU A 85 20.27 -19.69 -19.62
N SER A 86 20.23 -18.52 -20.27
CA SER A 86 21.01 -18.26 -21.48
C SER A 86 22.52 -18.44 -21.26
N ASN A 87 23.06 -18.03 -20.10
CA ASN A 87 24.47 -18.19 -19.76
C ASN A 87 24.85 -19.66 -19.43
N LEU A 88 23.88 -20.46 -18.99
CA LEU A 88 24.07 -21.89 -18.70
C LEU A 88 23.83 -22.78 -19.94
N GLY A 89 23.34 -22.22 -21.05
CA GLY A 89 23.01 -22.96 -22.27
C GLY A 89 21.77 -23.84 -22.13
N LEU A 90 20.86 -23.48 -21.22
CA LEU A 90 19.59 -24.15 -20.94
C LEU A 90 18.42 -23.43 -21.61
#